data_AF-A0A819NPS4-F1
#
_entry.id   AF-A0A819NPS4-F1
#
_cell.length_a   1.000
_cell.length_b   1.000
_cell.length_c   1.000
_cell.angle_alpha   90.00
_cell.angle_beta   90.00
_cell.angle_gamma   90.00
#
_symmetry.space_group_name_H-M   'P 1'
#
loop_
_entity.id
_entity.type
_entity.pdbx_description
1 polymer ?
#
loop_
_entity_poly.entity_id
_entity_poly.type
_entity_poly.pdbx_seq_one_letter_code
_entity_poly.pdbx_strand_id
1 'polypeptide(L)'
;MVFKLPLLKYFKSVISDYPASDLTLPIATKGRYSLIEYLCMYHFLTLDHLPHLLSYLPPLIYLNCFDIFQSNVVVQFDILTPLMNLKHLSISVHNLTFDRFEKFLIKISSQLRFLSVKVQGINKNYLEADRW
;
A
#
# COMPACT_ATOMS: atom_id res chain seq x y z
N MET A 1 0.19 12.20 19.05
CA MET A 1 0.04 11.12 20.05
C MET A 1 0.94 9.96 19.63
N VAL A 2 1.86 9.49 20.48
CA VAL A 2 2.76 8.38 20.14
C VAL A 2 2.42 7.20 21.05
N PHE A 3 1.60 6.27 20.55
CA PHE A 3 1.32 5.03 21.23
C PHE A 3 2.56 4.12 21.19
N LYS A 4 2.96 3.54 22.33
CA LYS A 4 3.98 2.49 22.40
C LYS A 4 3.30 1.15 22.64
N LEU A 5 2.96 0.45 21.55
CA LEU A 5 2.25 -0.83 21.60
C LEU A 5 3.13 -1.94 20.98
N PRO A 6 4.15 -2.43 21.71
CA PRO A 6 5.16 -3.34 21.14
C PRO A 6 4.62 -4.71 20.73
N LEU A 7 3.46 -5.11 21.26
CA LEU A 7 2.82 -6.38 20.93
C LEU A 7 1.69 -6.23 19.89
N LEU A 8 1.46 -5.02 19.37
CA LEU A 8 0.37 -4.78 18.43
C LEU A 8 0.68 -5.43 17.07
N LYS A 9 -0.10 -6.45 16.73
CA LYS A 9 -0.02 -7.16 15.44
C LYS A 9 -1.09 -6.72 14.46
N TYR A 10 -2.24 -6.29 14.95
CA TYR A 10 -3.37 -5.81 14.16
C TYR A 10 -3.61 -4.34 14.44
N PHE A 11 -3.66 -3.53 13.38
CA PHE A 11 -4.04 -2.13 13.47
C PHE A 11 -5.07 -1.80 12.40
N LYS A 12 -6.19 -1.22 12.83
CA LYS A 12 -7.22 -0.67 11.96
C LYS A 12 -7.45 0.79 12.31
N SER A 13 -7.31 1.65 11.32
CA SER A 13 -7.65 3.07 11.43
C SER A 13 -8.62 3.45 10.33
N VAL A 14 -9.65 4.20 10.72
CA VAL A 14 -10.58 4.83 9.80
C VAL A 14 -10.50 6.32 10.06
N ILE A 15 -9.97 7.05 9.09
CA ILE A 15 -9.84 8.50 9.16
C ILE A 15 -10.77 9.06 8.10
N SER A 16 -11.93 9.56 8.53
CA SER A 16 -12.81 10.31 7.65
C SER A 16 -12.23 11.72 7.45
N ASP A 17 -12.20 12.17 6.20
CA ASP A 17 -12.14 13.59 5.83
C ASP A 17 -10.76 14.31 5.85
N TYR A 18 -9.72 13.71 5.24
CA TYR A 18 -8.41 14.37 5.08
C TYR A 18 -7.83 14.25 3.67
N PRO A 19 -7.32 15.32 3.05
CA PRO A 19 -6.65 15.23 1.76
C PRO A 19 -5.36 14.38 1.88
N ALA A 20 -5.04 13.63 0.83
CA ALA A 20 -3.85 12.74 0.80
C ALA A 20 -2.52 13.48 1.06
N SER A 21 -2.49 14.81 0.90
CA SER A 21 -1.35 15.70 1.11
C SER A 21 -0.86 15.78 2.56
N ASP A 22 -1.71 15.46 3.53
CA ASP A 22 -1.40 15.69 4.95
C ASP A 22 -0.71 14.48 5.60
N LEU A 23 -0.53 13.39 4.86
CA LEU A 23 0.08 12.18 5.39
C LEU A 23 1.60 12.26 5.37
N THR A 24 2.19 12.40 6.55
CA THR A 24 3.63 12.19 6.75
C THR A 24 3.88 10.74 7.11
N LEU A 25 4.44 9.96 6.18
CA LEU A 25 4.88 8.60 6.46
C LEU A 25 6.26 8.58 7.12
N PRO A 26 6.49 7.69 8.10
CA PRO A 26 7.81 7.53 8.68
C PRO A 26 8.77 7.00 7.60
N ILE A 27 9.90 7.69 7.42
CA ILE A 27 11.00 7.18 6.60
C ILE A 27 11.64 6.04 7.37
N ALA A 28 11.79 4.88 6.75
CA ALA A 28 12.45 3.73 7.35
C ALA A 28 13.92 4.06 7.68
N THR A 29 14.19 4.47 8.91
CA THR A 29 15.56 4.60 9.44
C THR A 29 16.03 3.23 9.91
N LYS A 30 17.27 2.85 9.55
CA LYS A 30 17.87 1.54 9.85
C LYS A 30 17.54 1.07 11.28
N GLY A 31 16.74 0.00 11.37
CA GLY A 31 16.45 -0.71 12.63
C GLY A 31 15.18 -0.30 13.39
N ARG A 32 14.39 0.66 12.90
CA ARG A 32 13.08 1.00 13.50
C ARG A 32 11.96 0.55 12.58
N TYR A 33 11.39 -0.61 12.88
CA TYR A 33 10.27 -1.19 12.13
C TYR A 33 9.07 -1.40 13.04
N SER A 34 7.89 -1.39 12.44
CA SER A 34 6.68 -1.84 13.11
C SER A 34 6.54 -3.37 13.01
N LEU A 35 6.00 -3.97 14.06
CA LEU A 35 5.72 -5.41 14.14
C LEU A 35 4.31 -5.78 13.66
N ILE A 36 3.57 -4.81 13.11
CA ILE A 36 2.21 -5.00 12.60
C ILE A 36 2.24 -6.00 11.43
N GLU A 37 1.38 -6.99 11.52
CA GLU A 37 1.17 -8.05 10.51
C GLU A 37 -0.12 -7.81 9.71
N TYR A 38 -1.10 -7.13 10.31
CA TYR A 38 -2.40 -6.85 9.72
C TYR A 38 -2.72 -5.37 9.81
N LEU A 39 -2.73 -4.69 8.66
CA LEU A 39 -2.96 -3.26 8.58
C LEU A 39 -4.22 -2.97 7.75
N CYS A 40 -5.18 -2.30 8.37
CA CYS A 40 -6.33 -1.72 7.68
C CYS A 40 -6.28 -0.19 7.81
N MET A 41 -6.14 0.51 6.69
CA MET A 41 -6.14 1.97 6.67
C MET A 41 -7.18 2.48 5.68
N TYR A 42 -8.11 3.26 6.21
CA TYR A 42 -9.06 4.02 5.40
C TYR A 42 -8.61 5.47 5.44
N HIS A 43 -7.59 5.76 4.65
CA HIS A 43 -6.99 7.09 4.49
C HIS A 43 -6.49 7.21 3.06
N PHE A 44 -6.69 8.38 2.46
CA PHE A 44 -6.25 8.65 1.10
C PHE A 44 -4.73 8.58 0.96
N LEU A 45 -4.25 7.84 -0.03
CA LEU A 45 -2.81 7.65 -0.29
C LEU A 45 -2.50 7.96 -1.74
N THR A 46 -1.25 8.30 -2.03
CA THR A 46 -0.74 8.22 -3.40
C THR A 46 -0.06 6.86 -3.60
N LEU A 47 0.08 6.42 -4.85
CA LEU A 47 0.79 5.18 -5.15
C LEU A 47 2.25 5.20 -4.63
N ASP A 48 2.87 6.38 -4.59
CA ASP A 48 4.26 6.55 -4.12
C ASP A 48 4.40 6.41 -2.61
N HIS A 49 3.34 6.63 -1.84
CA HIS A 49 3.33 6.42 -0.40
C HIS A 49 3.41 4.92 -0.02
N LEU A 50 2.93 4.03 -0.89
CA LEU A 50 2.86 2.60 -0.58
C LEU A 50 4.25 1.97 -0.33
N PRO A 51 5.27 2.15 -1.18
CA PRO A 51 6.62 1.64 -0.91
C PRO A 51 7.19 2.12 0.43
N HIS A 52 7.02 3.41 0.74
CA HIS A 52 7.52 3.98 2.00
C HIS A 52 6.84 3.34 3.21
N LEU A 53 5.51 3.25 3.18
CA LEU A 53 4.73 2.57 4.22
C LEU A 53 5.19 1.12 4.40
N LEU A 54 5.31 0.39 3.30
CA LEU A 54 5.63 -1.03 3.29
C LEU A 54 7.06 -1.30 3.78
N SER A 55 8.01 -0.41 3.50
CA SER A 55 9.38 -0.49 4.02
C SER A 55 9.46 -0.42 5.56
N TYR A 56 8.46 0.18 6.21
CA TYR A 56 8.36 0.27 7.67
C TYR A 56 7.69 -0.96 8.31
N LEU A 57 7.09 -1.85 7.50
CA LEU A 57 6.26 -2.97 7.92
C LEU A 57 6.77 -4.31 7.34
N PRO A 58 8.03 -4.74 7.63
CA PRO A 58 8.59 -5.97 7.09
C PRO A 58 7.81 -7.27 7.39
N PRO A 59 7.13 -7.45 8.54
CA PRO A 59 6.36 -8.66 8.79
C PRO A 59 4.93 -8.61 8.24
N LEU A 60 4.56 -7.58 7.46
CA LEU A 60 3.18 -7.40 7.01
C LEU A 60 2.69 -8.58 6.18
N ILE A 61 1.55 -9.15 6.60
CA ILE A 61 0.89 -10.28 5.95
C ILE A 61 -0.35 -9.81 5.18
N TYR A 62 -1.07 -8.85 5.75
CA TYR A 62 -2.33 -8.34 5.24
C TYR A 62 -2.31 -6.82 5.18
N LEU A 63 -2.58 -6.27 4.00
CA LEU A 63 -2.79 -4.84 3.79
C LEU A 63 -4.17 -4.60 3.20
N ASN A 64 -4.93 -3.72 3.85
CA ASN A 64 -6.16 -3.15 3.30
C ASN A 64 -6.06 -1.63 3.29
N CYS A 65 -5.96 -1.03 2.12
CA CYS A 65 -5.85 0.42 1.93
C CYS A 65 -6.99 0.95 1.06
N PHE A 66 -7.63 2.03 1.49
CA PHE A 66 -8.68 2.67 0.69
C PHE A 66 -8.16 3.94 0.00
N ASP A 67 -8.52 4.06 -1.27
CA ASP A 67 -8.42 5.24 -2.12
C ASP A 67 -6.99 5.74 -2.37
N ILE A 68 -6.31 4.98 -3.22
CA ILE A 68 -5.00 5.29 -3.77
C ILE A 68 -5.16 6.13 -5.04
N PHE A 69 -4.60 7.33 -5.05
CA PHE A 69 -4.54 8.22 -6.19
C PHE A 69 -3.23 8.10 -6.98
N GLN A 70 -3.31 8.48 -8.24
CA GLN A 70 -2.13 8.75 -9.06
C GLN A 70 -1.34 9.93 -8.45
N SER A 71 -0.06 9.69 -8.16
CA SER A 71 0.88 10.77 -7.89
C SER A 71 1.35 11.42 -9.19
N ASN A 72 1.56 12.74 -9.15
CA ASN A 72 2.22 13.48 -10.23
C ASN A 72 3.74 13.25 -10.25
N VAL A 73 4.31 12.68 -9.19
CA VAL A 73 5.73 12.36 -9.10
C VAL A 73 5.98 11.00 -9.77
N VAL A 74 7.04 10.93 -10.57
CA VAL A 74 7.54 9.66 -11.14
C VAL A 74 8.54 9.10 -10.14
N VAL A 75 8.08 8.31 -9.17
CA VAL A 75 8.97 7.65 -8.22
C VAL A 75 9.43 6.33 -8.81
N GLN A 76 10.75 6.12 -8.88
CA GLN A 76 11.30 4.78 -9.09
C GLN A 76 10.96 3.95 -7.86
N PHE A 77 10.19 2.88 -8.07
CA PHE A 77 9.82 1.92 -7.02
C PHE A 77 11.04 1.11 -6.59
N ASP A 78 12.04 1.71 -5.97
CA ASP A 78 13.16 1.00 -5.37
C ASP A 78 12.69 0.43 -4.03
N ILE A 79 11.83 -0.59 -4.12
CA ILE A 79 11.45 -1.40 -2.97
C ILE A 79 12.72 -2.20 -2.62
N LEU A 80 13.53 -1.62 -1.73
CA LEU A 80 14.81 -2.16 -1.29
C LEU A 80 14.67 -3.51 -0.57
N THR A 81 13.45 -3.90 -0.19
CA THR A 81 13.17 -5.17 0.50
C THR A 81 11.89 -5.78 -0.06
N PRO A 82 11.96 -6.95 -0.74
CA PRO A 82 10.75 -7.64 -1.17
C PRO A 82 9.86 -7.93 0.05
N LEU A 83 8.55 -7.69 -0.10
CA LEU A 83 7.57 -7.95 0.96
C LEU A 83 7.31 -9.44 1.06
N MET A 84 8.28 -10.17 1.60
CA MET A 84 8.31 -11.62 1.62
C MET A 84 7.13 -12.26 2.36
N ASN A 85 6.37 -11.49 3.15
CA ASN A 85 5.27 -11.99 3.95
C ASN A 85 3.89 -11.55 3.46
N LEU A 86 3.80 -10.58 2.53
CA LEU A 86 2.53 -10.00 2.12
C LEU A 86 1.75 -11.01 1.26
N LYS A 87 0.70 -11.57 1.84
CA LYS A 87 -0.14 -12.60 1.21
C LYS A 87 -1.49 -12.05 0.75
N HIS A 88 -1.97 -10.99 1.40
CA HIS A 88 -3.28 -10.42 1.13
C HIS A 88 -3.17 -8.91 0.89
N LEU A 89 -3.61 -8.48 -0.29
CA LEU A 89 -3.71 -7.08 -0.65
C LEU A 89 -5.16 -6.76 -1.04
N SER A 90 -5.75 -5.82 -0.32
CA SER A 90 -7.05 -5.23 -0.66
C SER A 90 -6.86 -3.74 -0.86
N ILE A 91 -7.19 -3.23 -2.04
CA ILE A 91 -7.01 -1.82 -2.35
C ILE A 91 -8.19 -1.24 -3.12
N SER A 92 -8.47 0.04 -2.89
CA SER A 92 -9.31 0.86 -3.76
C SER A 92 -8.41 1.84 -4.52
N VAL A 93 -8.46 1.82 -5.84
CA VAL A 93 -7.68 2.71 -6.71
C VAL A 93 -8.62 3.75 -7.34
N HIS A 94 -8.24 5.02 -7.27
CA HIS A 94 -9.03 6.13 -7.79
C HIS A 94 -8.24 6.92 -8.83
N ASN A 95 -8.73 6.96 -10.08
CA ASN A 95 -8.08 7.62 -11.21
C ASN A 95 -6.61 7.22 -11.44
N LEU A 96 -6.27 5.96 -11.14
CA LEU A 96 -4.92 5.40 -11.30
C LEU A 96 -4.77 4.72 -12.66
N THR A 97 -3.65 4.92 -13.34
CA THR A 97 -3.35 4.13 -14.55
C THR A 97 -2.88 2.73 -14.17
N PHE A 98 -3.44 1.70 -14.82
CA PHE A 98 -3.12 0.31 -14.49
C PHE A 98 -1.64 -0.03 -14.70
N ASP A 99 -0.96 0.59 -15.67
CA ASP A 99 0.47 0.31 -15.93
C ASP A 99 1.39 0.60 -14.73
N ARG A 100 1.11 1.66 -13.96
CA ARG A 100 1.91 1.99 -12.77
C ARG A 100 1.57 1.06 -11.62
N PHE A 101 0.29 0.75 -11.47
CA PHE A 101 -0.18 -0.19 -10.46
C PHE A 101 0.37 -1.60 -10.67
N GLU A 102 0.39 -2.06 -11.92
CA GLU A 102 0.94 -3.34 -12.35
C GLU A 102 2.43 -3.45 -12.02
N LYS A 103 3.22 -2.42 -12.34
CA LYS A 103 4.64 -2.36 -11.98
C LYS A 103 4.87 -2.45 -10.47
N PHE A 104 3.99 -1.86 -9.67
CA PHE A 104 4.03 -2.00 -8.22
C PHE A 104 3.67 -3.43 -7.80
N LEU A 105 2.58 -4.00 -8.33
CA LEU A 105 2.14 -5.36 -8.05
C LEU A 105 3.21 -6.39 -8.36
N ILE A 106 3.87 -6.32 -9.52
CA ILE A 106 4.93 -7.26 -9.93
C ILE A 106 6.06 -7.32 -8.88
N LYS A 107 6.35 -6.21 -8.20
CA LYS A 107 7.40 -6.15 -7.17
C LYS A 107 6.99 -6.80 -5.85
N ILE A 108 5.69 -6.92 -5.59
CA ILE A 108 5.15 -7.45 -4.33
C ILE A 108 4.39 -8.78 -4.51
N SER A 109 4.21 -9.23 -5.76
CA SER A 109 3.34 -10.35 -6.12
C SER A 109 3.94 -11.72 -5.82
N SER A 110 5.26 -11.82 -5.59
CA SER A 110 5.95 -13.13 -5.44
C SER A 110 5.41 -14.01 -4.32
N GLN A 111 4.71 -13.42 -3.33
CA GLN A 111 4.08 -14.13 -2.21
C GLN A 111 2.58 -13.82 -2.08
N LEU A 112 2.04 -13.01 -2.99
CA LEU A 112 0.66 -12.56 -2.95
C LEU A 112 -0.27 -13.71 -3.34
N ARG A 113 -1.20 -14.06 -2.44
CA ARG A 113 -2.18 -15.14 -2.64
C ARG A 113 -3.59 -14.62 -2.85
N PHE A 114 -3.88 -13.43 -2.35
CA PHE A 114 -5.18 -12.80 -2.46
C PHE A 114 -5.00 -11.34 -2.87
N LEU A 115 -5.64 -10.97 -3.97
CA LEU A 115 -5.71 -9.62 -4.46
C LEU A 115 -7.18 -9.22 -4.61
N SER A 116 -7.57 -8.15 -3.95
CA SER A 116 -8.85 -7.47 -4.14
C SER A 116 -8.57 -6.05 -4.61
N VAL A 117 -9.06 -5.69 -5.78
CA VAL A 117 -8.92 -4.34 -6.34
C VAL A 117 -10.30 -3.78 -6.61
N LYS A 118 -10.65 -2.69 -5.92
CA LYS A 118 -11.80 -1.87 -6.24
C LYS A 118 -11.33 -0.72 -7.12
N VAL A 119 -11.87 -0.62 -8.33
CA VAL A 119 -11.51 0.46 -9.26
C VAL A 119 -12.61 1.50 -9.24
N GLN A 120 -12.24 2.75 -8.99
CA GLN A 120 -13.13 3.90 -9.07
C GLN A 120 -12.53 4.91 -10.06
N GLY A 121 -13.15 5.07 -11.23
CA GLY A 121 -12.64 5.97 -12.28
C GLY A 121 -12.89 5.45 -13.69
N ILE A 122 -12.35 6.18 -14.67
CA ILE A 122 -12.69 6.01 -16.10
C ILE A 122 -11.86 4.91 -16.77
N ASN A 123 -10.67 4.60 -16.25
CA ASN A 123 -9.76 3.64 -16.86
C ASN A 123 -10.17 2.20 -16.54
N LYS A 124 -10.76 1.51 -17.54
CA LYS A 124 -11.35 0.16 -17.42
C LYS A 124 -10.47 -0.95 -17.99
N ASN A 125 -9.21 -0.65 -18.34
CA ASN A 125 -8.30 -1.59 -19.00
C ASN A 125 -7.76 -2.69 -18.05
N TYR A 126 -8.41 -2.91 -16.90
CA TYR A 126 -7.99 -3.85 -15.86
C TYR A 126 -8.40 -5.30 -16.13
N LEU A 127 -9.23 -5.54 -17.16
CA LEU A 127 -9.63 -6.88 -17.61
C LEU A 127 -8.87 -7.35 -18.86
N GLU A 128 -7.85 -6.62 -19.31
CA GLU A 128 -7.02 -7.08 -20.42
C GLU A 128 -6.28 -8.36 -19.99
N ALA A 129 -6.48 -9.44 -20.75
CA ALA A 129 -5.98 -10.77 -20.40
C ALA A 129 -4.44 -10.81 -20.28
N ASP A 130 -3.74 -10.00 -21.08
CA ASP A 130 -2.27 -9.96 -21.11
C ASP A 130 -1.64 -9.29 -19.86
N ARG A 131 -2.46 -8.77 -18.93
CA ARG A 131 -2.02 -8.09 -17.69
C ARG A 131 -2.08 -8.97 -16.44
N TRP A 132 -2.54 -10.22 -16.55
CA TRP A 132 -2.73 -11.18 -15.44
C TRP A 132 -1.92 -12.46 -15.66
#